data_AF-A0A354TJH3-F1
#
_entry.id   AF-A0A354TJH3-F1
#
_cell.length_a   1.000
_cell.length_b   1.000
_cell.length_c   1.000
_cell.angle_alpha   90.00
_cell.angle_beta   90.00
_cell.angle_gamma   90.00
#
_symmetry.space_group_name_H-M   'P 1'
#
loop_
_entity.id
_entity.type
_entity.pdbx_description
1 polymer ?
#
loop_
_entity_poly.entity_id
_entity_poly.type
_entity_poly.pdbx_seq_one_letter_code
_entity_poly.pdbx_strand_id
1 'polypeptide(L)'
;MSVFSRLGTLAVMQLIASSSTPRRQDVRASKPAFSVVAIHDGFFAGIRAQEALEWLKHTLGSELRVRPVSWSFENLERLDVRSLSIRAAAAADMLIVSASDVTPLPDHIKQWLGSSLAEQRETRPMLVALHDEKMEFDCTQGPLCKHLKRVADAWQTEFMCNEDFNQRLDLDFATQLIRHKSQGSFHREEPFGREFYSAPRCWGING
;
A
#
# COMPACT_ATOMS: atom_id res chain seq x y z
N MET A 1 1.28 -39.58 -84.96
CA MET A 1 1.66 -39.26 -83.56
C MET A 1 1.97 -37.76 -83.49
N SER A 2 0.95 -36.90 -83.56
CA SER A 2 0.19 -36.29 -82.44
C SER A 2 0.97 -35.31 -81.55
N VAL A 3 0.99 -34.06 -82.03
CA VAL A 3 0.79 -32.77 -81.34
C VAL A 3 1.12 -32.68 -79.84
N PHE A 4 2.17 -31.92 -79.48
CA PHE A 4 2.34 -31.33 -78.16
C PHE A 4 1.46 -30.09 -78.02
N SER A 5 0.69 -30.04 -76.94
CA SER A 5 -0.24 -28.96 -76.61
C SER A 5 0.01 -28.46 -75.19
N ARG A 6 0.14 -27.12 -75.11
CA ARG A 6 -0.48 -26.21 -74.13
C ARG A 6 0.18 -25.88 -72.77
N LEU A 7 0.34 -24.54 -72.64
CA LEU A 7 -0.03 -23.61 -71.56
C LEU A 7 0.63 -23.69 -70.17
N GLY A 8 1.03 -22.51 -69.67
CA GLY A 8 1.12 -22.24 -68.23
C GLY A 8 1.84 -20.95 -67.84
N THR A 9 1.10 -19.87 -67.69
CA THR A 9 1.45 -18.51 -67.22
C THR A 9 1.86 -18.45 -65.74
N LEU A 10 2.70 -17.48 -65.33
CA LEU A 10 2.62 -16.60 -64.11
C LEU A 10 3.98 -15.90 -63.88
N ALA A 11 4.09 -14.58 -64.09
CA ALA A 11 3.83 -13.46 -63.16
C ALA A 11 4.86 -13.31 -62.02
N VAL A 12 5.75 -12.30 -62.13
CA VAL A 12 5.80 -11.06 -61.33
C VAL A 12 6.24 -11.25 -59.88
N MET A 13 7.41 -10.68 -59.54
CA MET A 13 7.81 -10.39 -58.17
C MET A 13 8.32 -8.95 -58.11
N GLN A 14 7.41 -7.99 -57.97
CA GLN A 14 7.73 -6.62 -57.56
C GLN A 14 7.61 -6.56 -56.03
N LEU A 15 8.73 -6.27 -55.37
CA LEU A 15 8.83 -6.09 -53.93
C LEU A 15 8.37 -4.66 -53.59
N ILE A 16 7.20 -4.52 -52.95
CA ILE A 16 6.77 -3.25 -52.37
C ILE A 16 7.23 -3.25 -50.91
N ALA A 17 8.18 -2.36 -50.59
CA ALA A 17 8.63 -2.12 -49.23
C ALA A 17 7.52 -1.42 -48.43
N SER A 18 6.85 -2.16 -47.56
CA SER A 18 5.94 -1.60 -46.55
C SER A 18 6.76 -0.92 -45.47
N SER A 19 6.87 0.41 -45.53
CA SER A 19 7.33 1.22 -44.41
C SER A 19 6.23 1.30 -43.36
N SER A 20 6.30 0.42 -42.35
CA SER A 20 5.47 0.49 -41.16
C SER A 20 5.95 1.65 -40.27
N THR A 21 5.13 2.70 -40.17
CA THR A 21 5.27 3.74 -39.17
C THR A 21 5.03 3.14 -37.77
N PRO A 22 5.79 3.57 -36.73
CA PRO A 22 5.58 3.07 -35.38
C PRO A 22 4.30 3.66 -34.81
N ARG A 23 3.36 2.76 -34.51
CA ARG A 23 2.11 3.01 -33.81
C ARG A 23 2.43 3.61 -32.43
N ARG A 24 2.14 4.90 -32.22
CA ARG A 24 2.12 5.51 -30.87
C ARG A 24 1.18 4.67 -30.01
N GLN A 25 1.76 3.91 -29.07
CA GLN A 25 1.00 3.31 -27.99
C GLN A 25 0.59 4.46 -27.07
N ASP A 26 -0.72 4.71 -26.98
CA ASP A 26 -1.29 5.40 -25.83
C ASP A 26 -0.85 4.63 -24.59
N VAL A 27 0.09 5.20 -23.85
CA VAL A 27 0.39 4.78 -22.48
C VAL A 27 -0.86 5.12 -21.69
N ARG A 28 -1.82 4.19 -21.61
CA ARG A 28 -2.93 4.29 -20.66
C ARG A 28 -2.30 4.52 -19.29
N ALA A 29 -2.50 5.71 -18.74
CA ALA A 29 -2.05 6.05 -17.40
C ALA A 29 -2.53 4.94 -16.46
N SER A 30 -1.59 4.24 -15.81
CA SER A 30 -1.94 3.18 -14.88
C SER A 30 -2.62 3.79 -13.67
N LYS A 31 -3.68 3.14 -13.17
CA LYS A 31 -4.35 3.53 -11.92
C LYS A 31 -3.33 3.74 -10.79
N PRO A 32 -3.42 4.84 -10.00
CA PRO A 32 -2.53 5.04 -8.87
C PRO A 32 -2.71 3.93 -7.83
N ALA A 33 -1.62 3.57 -7.15
CA ALA A 33 -1.66 2.54 -6.11
C ALA A 33 -2.14 3.13 -4.79
N PHE A 34 -2.94 2.35 -4.05
CA PHE A 34 -3.36 2.66 -2.69
C PHE A 34 -3.00 1.49 -1.79
N SER A 35 -1.97 1.67 -0.97
CA SER A 35 -1.37 0.65 -0.11
C SER A 35 -2.01 0.68 1.29
N VAL A 36 -2.50 -0.47 1.73
CA VAL A 36 -3.21 -0.61 2.99
C VAL A 36 -2.57 -1.72 3.80
N VAL A 37 -2.20 -1.41 5.04
CA VAL A 37 -1.75 -2.41 6.01
C VAL A 37 -2.81 -2.57 7.06
N ALA A 38 -3.20 -3.81 7.36
CA ALA A 38 -4.06 -4.14 8.48
C ALA A 38 -3.31 -4.99 9.49
N ILE A 39 -3.46 -4.69 10.77
CA ILE A 39 -2.99 -5.54 11.86
C ILE A 39 -4.15 -5.88 12.78
N HIS A 40 -4.20 -7.11 13.29
CA HIS A 40 -5.36 -7.56 14.05
C HIS A 40 -5.06 -8.44 15.27
N ASP A 41 -5.88 -8.29 16.31
CA ASP A 41 -5.84 -9.08 17.54
C ASP A 41 -6.75 -10.32 17.48
N GLY A 42 -6.18 -11.45 17.11
CA GLY A 42 -6.90 -12.72 17.05
C GLY A 42 -7.93 -12.81 15.92
N PHE A 43 -8.83 -13.80 16.02
CA PHE A 43 -9.70 -14.23 14.91
C PHE A 43 -10.78 -13.21 14.56
N PHE A 44 -11.58 -12.75 15.54
CA PHE A 44 -12.69 -11.83 15.27
C PHE A 44 -12.23 -10.46 14.79
N ALA A 45 -11.13 -9.94 15.36
CA ALA A 45 -10.53 -8.72 14.85
C ALA A 45 -9.98 -8.91 13.42
N GLY A 46 -9.48 -10.11 13.11
CA GLY A 46 -9.05 -10.49 11.76
C GLY A 46 -10.20 -10.48 10.75
N ILE A 47 -11.38 -10.98 11.13
CA ILE A 47 -12.59 -10.88 10.29
C ILE A 47 -12.93 -9.41 10.01
N ARG A 48 -13.01 -8.57 11.05
CA ARG A 48 -13.29 -7.13 10.87
C ARG A 48 -12.28 -6.44 9.95
N ALA A 49 -10.99 -6.72 10.15
CA ALA A 49 -9.94 -6.19 9.30
C ALA A 49 -10.13 -6.65 7.85
N GLN A 50 -10.44 -7.93 7.62
CA GLN A 50 -10.65 -8.47 6.29
C GLN A 50 -11.88 -7.86 5.61
N GLU A 51 -12.98 -7.69 6.32
CA GLU A 51 -14.19 -7.04 5.81
C GLU A 51 -13.90 -5.59 5.37
N ALA A 52 -13.17 -4.84 6.19
CA ALA A 52 -12.74 -3.49 5.83
C ALA A 52 -11.86 -3.46 4.58
N LEU A 53 -10.91 -4.42 4.44
CA LEU A 53 -10.06 -4.51 3.26
C LEU A 53 -10.84 -4.89 1.99
N GLU A 54 -11.82 -5.79 2.08
CA GLU A 54 -12.67 -6.14 0.95
C GLU A 54 -13.59 -4.99 0.55
N TRP A 55 -14.15 -4.27 1.53
CA TRP A 55 -14.91 -3.06 1.29
C TRP A 55 -14.06 -2.01 0.56
N LEU A 56 -12.81 -1.78 0.99
CA LEU A 56 -11.90 -0.85 0.31
C LEU A 56 -11.64 -1.23 -1.15
N LYS A 57 -11.41 -2.52 -1.42
CA LYS A 57 -11.24 -3.00 -2.80
C LYS A 57 -12.48 -2.75 -3.64
N HIS A 58 -13.66 -2.95 -3.06
CA HIS A 58 -14.92 -2.76 -3.76
C HIS A 58 -15.18 -1.28 -4.05
N THR A 59 -15.06 -0.42 -3.03
CA THR A 59 -15.36 1.01 -3.09
C THR A 59 -14.35 1.78 -3.93
N LEU A 60 -13.05 1.44 -3.83
CA LEU A 60 -11.98 2.20 -4.49
C LEU A 60 -11.42 1.52 -5.75
N GLY A 61 -11.68 0.24 -5.97
CA GLY A 61 -11.01 -0.56 -7.02
C GLY A 61 -11.31 -0.14 -8.46
N SER A 62 -12.41 0.57 -8.70
CA SER A 62 -12.75 1.14 -10.01
C SER A 62 -11.75 2.19 -10.46
N GLU A 63 -11.11 2.91 -9.54
CA GLU A 63 -10.24 4.06 -9.83
C GLU A 63 -8.81 3.89 -9.27
N LEU A 64 -8.67 3.21 -8.13
CA LEU A 64 -7.41 2.97 -7.45
C LEU A 64 -7.01 1.48 -7.52
N ARG A 65 -5.70 1.21 -7.56
CA ARG A 65 -5.18 -0.15 -7.36
C ARG A 65 -4.89 -0.38 -5.89
N VAL A 66 -5.90 -0.87 -5.16
CA VAL A 66 -5.80 -1.21 -3.74
C VAL A 66 -4.86 -2.41 -3.54
N ARG A 67 -3.85 -2.26 -2.67
CA ARG A 67 -2.83 -3.27 -2.34
C ARG A 67 -2.84 -3.53 -0.84
N PRO A 68 -3.70 -4.45 -0.37
CA PRO A 68 -3.82 -4.73 1.04
C PRO A 68 -2.82 -5.80 1.48
N VAL A 69 -2.28 -5.64 2.69
CA VAL A 69 -1.52 -6.67 3.40
C VAL A 69 -2.04 -6.73 4.83
N SER A 70 -2.13 -7.93 5.41
CA SER A 70 -2.67 -8.13 6.75
C SER A 70 -1.75 -9.03 7.59
N TRP A 71 -1.62 -8.72 8.88
CA TRP A 71 -0.89 -9.53 9.87
C TRP A 71 -1.64 -9.62 11.20
N SER A 72 -1.59 -10.78 11.86
CA SER A 72 -2.00 -10.88 13.26
C SER A 72 -0.95 -10.24 14.18
N PHE A 73 -1.36 -9.82 15.38
CA PHE A 73 -0.44 -9.31 16.40
C PHE A 73 0.63 -10.34 16.79
N GLU A 74 0.28 -11.62 16.83
CA GLU A 74 1.22 -12.73 17.07
C GLU A 74 2.29 -12.81 15.97
N ASN A 75 1.90 -12.65 14.70
CA ASN A 75 2.85 -12.68 13.60
C ASN A 75 3.89 -11.55 13.70
N LEU A 76 3.54 -10.39 14.25
CA LEU A 76 4.43 -9.24 14.39
C LEU A 76 5.51 -9.42 15.47
N GLU A 77 5.39 -10.42 16.34
CA GLU A 77 6.44 -10.77 17.31
C GLU A 77 7.61 -11.49 16.64
N ARG A 78 7.36 -12.18 15.53
CA ARG A 78 8.40 -12.89 14.79
C ARG A 78 9.31 -11.89 14.05
N LEU A 79 10.62 -11.96 14.29
CA LEU A 79 11.59 -10.96 13.80
C LEU A 79 11.61 -10.80 12.27
N ASP A 80 11.43 -11.90 11.54
CA ASP A 80 11.36 -11.95 10.08
C ASP A 80 10.15 -11.15 9.54
N VAL A 81 8.98 -11.36 10.16
CA VAL A 81 7.75 -10.66 9.82
C VAL A 81 7.76 -9.21 10.32
N ARG A 82 8.30 -8.97 11.52
CA ARG A 82 8.36 -7.63 12.14
C ARG A 82 9.09 -6.64 11.25
N SER A 83 10.25 -7.02 10.73
CA SER A 83 11.06 -6.15 9.87
C SER A 83 10.35 -5.81 8.55
N LEU A 84 9.65 -6.79 7.96
CA LEU A 84 8.90 -6.58 6.72
C LEU A 84 7.66 -5.72 6.94
N SER A 85 6.91 -5.99 8.00
CA SER A 85 5.67 -5.28 8.34
C SER A 85 5.93 -3.82 8.74
N ILE A 86 7.03 -3.51 9.44
CA ILE A 86 7.44 -2.13 9.73
C ILE A 86 7.62 -1.34 8.44
N ARG A 87 8.37 -1.88 7.47
CA ARG A 87 8.58 -1.21 6.17
C ARG A 87 7.29 -1.06 5.39
N ALA A 88 6.44 -2.09 5.41
CA ALA A 88 5.14 -2.03 4.75
C ALA A 88 4.24 -0.95 5.37
N ALA A 89 4.19 -0.86 6.71
CA ALA A 89 3.41 0.13 7.43
C ALA A 89 3.96 1.55 7.23
N ALA A 90 5.28 1.73 7.21
CA ALA A 90 5.91 3.02 6.93
C ALA A 90 5.65 3.52 5.51
N ALA A 91 5.48 2.62 4.53
CA ALA A 91 5.18 2.96 3.15
C ALA A 91 3.68 3.06 2.84
N ALA A 92 2.82 2.61 3.76
CA ALA A 92 1.37 2.53 3.56
C ALA A 92 0.73 3.92 3.41
N ASP A 93 -0.40 3.96 2.73
CA ASP A 93 -1.28 5.14 2.69
C ASP A 93 -2.28 5.08 3.87
N MET A 94 -2.60 3.86 4.31
CA MET A 94 -3.50 3.60 5.42
C MET A 94 -3.03 2.42 6.28
N LEU A 95 -3.09 2.59 7.60
CA LEU A 95 -2.81 1.57 8.60
C LEU A 95 -4.06 1.33 9.45
N ILE A 96 -4.66 0.16 9.28
CA ILE A 96 -5.81 -0.32 10.03
C ILE A 96 -5.33 -1.16 11.22
N VAL A 97 -5.82 -0.86 12.41
CA VAL A 97 -5.60 -1.67 13.62
C VAL A 97 -6.95 -2.14 14.11
N SER A 98 -7.17 -3.45 14.00
CA SER A 98 -8.39 -4.09 14.48
C SER A 98 -8.10 -4.80 15.80
N ALA A 99 -8.77 -4.43 16.88
CA ALA A 99 -8.61 -5.12 18.16
C ALA A 99 -9.89 -5.08 18.98
N SER A 100 -9.92 -5.77 20.11
CA SER A 100 -10.95 -5.55 21.13
C SER A 100 -10.74 -4.18 21.77
N ASP A 101 -11.81 -3.42 22.00
CA ASP A 101 -11.70 -2.15 22.72
C ASP A 101 -11.64 -2.35 24.25
N VAL A 102 -11.77 -3.59 24.74
CA VAL A 102 -11.80 -3.87 26.18
C VAL A 102 -10.40 -3.82 26.80
N THR A 103 -9.38 -4.17 26.02
CA THR A 103 -8.01 -4.31 26.48
C THR A 103 -7.11 -3.29 25.81
N PRO A 104 -6.16 -2.68 26.55
CA PRO A 104 -5.16 -1.82 25.92
C PRO A 104 -4.30 -2.63 24.94
N LEU A 105 -3.75 -1.94 23.94
CA LEU A 105 -2.83 -2.58 23.00
C LEU A 105 -1.63 -3.21 23.74
N PRO A 106 -1.21 -4.42 23.35
CA PRO A 106 0.00 -5.04 23.85
C PRO A 106 1.25 -4.19 23.58
N ASP A 107 2.25 -4.28 24.45
CA ASP A 107 3.44 -3.43 24.36
C ASP A 107 4.28 -3.69 23.11
N HIS A 108 4.34 -4.93 22.61
CA HIS A 108 5.04 -5.23 21.36
C HIS A 108 4.41 -4.53 20.16
N ILE A 109 3.08 -4.32 20.17
CA ILE A 109 2.35 -3.57 19.13
C ILE A 109 2.63 -2.08 19.25
N LYS A 110 2.66 -1.52 20.47
CA LYS A 110 3.06 -0.11 20.69
C LYS A 110 4.48 0.13 20.20
N GLN A 111 5.41 -0.77 20.50
CA GLN A 111 6.80 -0.70 20.03
C GLN A 111 6.88 -0.85 18.51
N TRP A 112 6.07 -1.73 17.91
CA TRP A 112 5.98 -1.89 16.47
C TRP A 112 5.48 -0.61 15.79
N LEU A 113 4.42 0.01 16.32
CA LEU A 113 3.94 1.32 15.84
C LEU A 113 5.05 2.38 15.94
N GLY A 114 5.73 2.48 17.09
CA GLY A 114 6.85 3.40 17.26
C GLY A 114 8.00 3.16 16.27
N SER A 115 8.29 1.89 15.96
CA SER A 115 9.31 1.52 14.97
C SER A 115 8.89 1.88 13.54
N SER A 116 7.61 1.68 13.22
CA SER A 116 7.02 2.09 11.93
C SER A 116 7.09 3.59 11.71
N LEU A 117 6.91 4.41 12.76
CA LEU A 117 7.12 5.86 12.68
C LEU A 117 8.58 6.21 12.38
N ALA A 118 9.53 5.56 13.05
CA ALA A 118 10.95 5.87 12.90
C ALA A 118 11.49 5.57 11.48
N GLU A 119 10.89 4.60 10.79
CA GLU A 119 11.23 4.25 9.41
C GLU A 119 10.53 5.13 8.35
N GLN A 120 9.62 6.03 8.75
CA GLN A 120 8.93 6.93 7.81
C GLN A 120 9.86 8.04 7.33
N ARG A 121 9.91 8.22 6.00
CA ARG A 121 10.80 9.23 5.38
C ARG A 121 10.10 10.52 4.98
N GLU A 122 8.86 10.44 4.48
CA GLU A 122 8.19 11.63 3.90
C GLU A 122 6.70 11.73 4.26
N THR A 123 5.97 10.61 4.24
CA THR A 123 4.50 10.63 4.36
C THR A 123 4.04 9.58 5.35
N ARG A 124 3.07 9.95 6.18
CA ARG A 124 2.61 9.13 7.29
C ARG A 124 1.25 8.51 6.91
N PRO A 125 1.05 7.21 7.15
CA PRO A 125 -0.23 6.60 6.84
C PRO A 125 -1.31 7.22 7.73
N MET A 126 -2.52 7.29 7.19
CA MET A 126 -3.68 7.51 8.01
C MET A 126 -3.88 6.33 8.98
N LEU A 127 -4.27 6.60 10.22
CA LEU A 127 -4.56 5.57 11.22
C LEU A 127 -6.06 5.30 11.30
N VAL A 128 -6.44 4.02 11.27
CA VAL A 128 -7.82 3.58 11.44
C VAL A 128 -7.90 2.58 12.58
N ALA A 129 -8.75 2.83 13.57
CA ALA A 129 -9.09 1.88 14.62
C ALA A 129 -10.40 1.16 14.28
N LEU A 130 -10.37 -0.17 14.30
CA LEU A 130 -11.57 -1.00 14.20
C LEU A 130 -11.76 -1.82 15.49
N HIS A 131 -12.94 -1.76 16.10
CA HIS A 131 -13.26 -2.51 17.30
C HIS A 131 -14.70 -3.06 17.29
N ASP A 132 -15.03 -3.88 18.28
CA ASP A 132 -16.41 -4.37 18.43
C ASP A 132 -17.32 -3.20 18.89
N GLU A 133 -18.48 -3.06 18.25
CA GLU A 133 -19.50 -2.02 18.52
C GLU A 133 -20.30 -2.30 19.80
N LYS A 134 -20.20 -3.51 20.36
CA LYS A 134 -21.06 -3.98 21.47
C LYS A 134 -20.90 -3.26 22.81
N MET A 135 -19.97 -2.31 22.93
CA MET A 135 -19.67 -1.60 24.20
C MET A 135 -19.97 -0.09 24.15
N GLU A 136 -20.71 0.40 23.15
CA GLU A 136 -21.03 1.83 23.01
C GLU A 136 -22.27 2.27 23.81
N PHE A 137 -22.48 1.71 25.01
CA PHE A 137 -23.48 2.25 25.94
C PHE A 137 -22.99 3.51 26.65
N ASP A 138 -21.67 3.71 26.69
CA ASP A 138 -21.04 4.87 27.27
C ASP A 138 -20.44 5.71 26.13
N CYS A 139 -20.81 6.99 26.02
CA CYS A 139 -20.32 7.94 25.00
C CYS A 139 -18.80 8.24 25.07
N THR A 140 -18.01 7.36 25.69
CA THR A 140 -16.57 7.48 25.85
C THR A 140 -15.86 6.59 24.84
N GLN A 141 -15.05 7.19 23.96
CA GLN A 141 -14.12 6.46 23.10
C GLN A 141 -13.34 5.43 23.91
N GLY A 142 -13.28 4.17 23.48
CA GLY A 142 -12.57 3.18 24.24
C GLY A 142 -11.05 3.21 24.08
N PRO A 143 -10.35 2.37 24.85
CA PRO A 143 -8.89 2.24 24.90
C PRO A 143 -8.15 2.23 23.56
N LEU A 144 -8.65 1.51 22.55
CA LEU A 144 -8.00 1.38 21.25
C LEU A 144 -8.04 2.73 20.50
N CYS A 145 -9.23 3.32 20.35
CA CYS A 145 -9.37 4.58 19.65
C CYS A 145 -8.65 5.72 20.38
N LYS A 146 -8.70 5.76 21.72
CA LYS A 146 -7.90 6.72 22.52
C LYS A 146 -6.41 6.55 22.30
N HIS A 147 -5.90 5.32 22.27
CA HIS A 147 -4.47 5.09 22.07
C HIS A 147 -4.04 5.49 20.67
N LEU A 148 -4.73 5.00 19.64
CA LEU A 148 -4.37 5.31 18.25
C LEU A 148 -4.57 6.78 17.91
N LYS A 149 -5.52 7.47 18.53
CA LYS A 149 -5.65 8.93 18.38
C LYS A 149 -4.38 9.64 18.86
N ARG A 150 -3.84 9.27 20.02
CA ARG A 150 -2.56 9.83 20.50
C ARG A 150 -1.39 9.49 19.58
N VAL A 151 -1.37 8.27 19.04
CA VAL A 151 -0.37 7.87 18.04
C VAL A 151 -0.51 8.75 16.80
N ALA A 152 -1.72 8.97 16.31
CA ALA A 152 -1.98 9.79 15.14
C ALA A 152 -1.59 11.25 15.36
N ASP A 153 -1.87 11.79 16.55
CA ASP A 153 -1.49 13.16 16.93
C ASP A 153 0.04 13.31 17.00
N ALA A 154 0.74 12.33 17.59
CA ALA A 154 2.21 12.28 17.58
C ALA A 154 2.77 12.13 16.15
N TRP A 155 2.05 11.39 15.32
CA TRP A 155 2.34 11.21 13.91
C TRP A 155 1.81 12.37 13.07
N GLN A 156 1.17 13.40 13.62
CA GLN A 156 0.57 14.49 12.82
C GLN A 156 -0.17 13.98 11.57
N THR A 157 -0.88 12.86 11.71
CA THR A 157 -1.60 12.18 10.64
C THR A 157 -3.07 12.10 10.96
N GLU A 158 -3.88 11.78 9.96
CA GLU A 158 -5.31 11.64 10.14
C GLU A 158 -5.67 10.36 10.91
N PHE A 159 -6.79 10.41 11.63
CA PHE A 159 -7.30 9.30 12.43
C PHE A 159 -8.80 9.11 12.22
N MET A 160 -9.22 7.85 12.14
CA MET A 160 -10.63 7.42 12.11
C MET A 160 -10.86 6.23 13.05
N CYS A 161 -12.08 6.13 13.57
CA CYS A 161 -12.56 5.04 14.41
C CYS A 161 -13.86 4.49 13.80
N ASN A 162 -14.11 3.17 13.87
CA ASN A 162 -15.32 2.43 13.47
C ASN A 162 -16.34 3.17 12.58
N GLU A 163 -17.21 3.98 13.18
CA GLU A 163 -18.34 4.66 12.52
C GLU A 163 -17.89 5.59 11.40
N ASP A 164 -16.75 6.28 11.59
CA ASP A 164 -16.22 7.18 10.58
C ASP A 164 -15.74 6.40 9.36
N PHE A 165 -15.20 5.19 9.53
CA PHE A 165 -14.52 4.45 8.46
C PHE A 165 -15.41 4.23 7.25
N ASN A 166 -16.64 3.77 7.46
CA ASN A 166 -17.58 3.52 6.36
C ASN A 166 -18.24 4.80 5.83
N GLN A 167 -18.29 5.87 6.63
CA GLN A 167 -19.02 7.10 6.29
C GLN A 167 -18.15 8.16 5.60
N ARG A 168 -16.90 8.32 6.05
CA ARG A 168 -15.99 9.38 5.58
C ARG A 168 -15.01 8.92 4.51
N LEU A 169 -14.74 7.61 4.41
CA LEU A 169 -13.75 7.11 3.46
C LEU A 169 -14.41 6.90 2.09
N ASP A 170 -14.24 7.85 1.20
CA ASP A 170 -14.65 7.71 -0.19
C ASP A 170 -13.46 7.84 -1.15
N LEU A 171 -13.75 7.78 -2.44
CA LEU A 171 -12.74 7.91 -3.47
C LEU A 171 -12.04 9.27 -3.45
N ASP A 172 -12.77 10.35 -3.17
CA ASP A 172 -12.21 11.70 -3.18
C ASP A 172 -11.20 11.83 -2.04
N PHE A 173 -11.59 11.41 -0.84
CA PHE A 173 -10.73 11.38 0.32
C PHE A 173 -9.49 10.49 0.11
N ALA A 174 -9.65 9.28 -0.43
CA ALA A 174 -8.52 8.40 -0.74
C ALA A 174 -7.57 9.03 -1.79
N THR A 175 -8.11 9.74 -2.77
CA THR A 175 -7.31 10.45 -3.78
C THR A 175 -6.57 11.64 -3.18
N GLN A 176 -7.18 12.36 -2.23
CA GLN A 176 -6.53 13.42 -1.47
C GLN A 176 -5.34 12.89 -0.67
N LEU A 177 -5.47 11.75 0.02
CA LEU A 177 -4.36 11.09 0.73
C LEU A 177 -3.17 10.80 -0.21
N ILE A 178 -3.44 10.25 -1.40
CA ILE A 178 -2.39 9.96 -2.40
C ILE A 178 -1.74 11.26 -2.91
N ARG A 179 -2.53 12.33 -3.12
CA ARG A 179 -2.02 13.62 -3.60
C ARG A 179 -1.13 14.30 -2.57
N HIS A 180 -1.51 14.30 -1.29
CA HIS A 180 -0.65 14.81 -0.23
C HIS A 180 0.69 14.07 -0.18
N LYS A 181 0.68 12.77 -0.47
CA LYS A 181 1.90 11.96 -0.55
C LYS A 181 2.82 12.37 -1.70
N SER A 182 2.29 12.61 -2.89
CA SER A 182 3.11 12.97 -4.06
C SER A 182 3.65 14.40 -4.03
N GLN A 183 3.00 15.32 -3.29
CA GLN A 183 3.48 16.69 -3.13
C GLN A 183 4.63 16.83 -2.12
N GLY A 184 4.85 15.83 -1.27
CA GLY A 184 5.98 15.76 -0.34
C GLY A 184 7.30 15.30 -0.97
N SER A 185 7.29 14.73 -2.19
CA SER A 185 8.48 14.15 -2.82
C SER A 185 9.30 15.22 -3.57
N PHE A 186 10.06 16.03 -2.84
CA PHE A 186 11.23 16.72 -3.40
C PHE A 186 12.51 15.99 -2.97
N HIS A 187 12.71 14.76 -3.44
CA HIS A 187 14.06 14.24 -3.70
C HIS A 187 14.09 13.03 -4.64
N ARG A 188 14.60 13.28 -5.85
CA ARG A 188 15.39 12.44 -6.76
C ARG A 188 15.35 10.92 -6.52
N GLU A 189 14.61 10.21 -7.39
CA GLU A 189 14.91 8.83 -7.71
C GLU A 189 16.33 8.74 -8.29
N GLU A 190 17.26 8.10 -7.57
CA GLU A 190 18.44 7.49 -8.19
C GLU A 190 18.06 6.06 -8.58
N PRO A 191 18.30 5.64 -9.84
CA PRO A 191 17.99 4.31 -10.30
C PRO A 191 18.96 3.31 -9.65
N PHE A 192 18.42 2.40 -8.83
CA PHE A 192 19.19 1.30 -8.27
C PHE A 192 19.67 0.36 -9.38
N GLY A 193 20.94 0.54 -9.75
CA GLY A 193 21.65 -0.33 -10.65
C GLY A 193 23.13 -0.01 -10.72
N ARG A 194 23.91 -0.45 -9.72
CA ARG A 194 25.15 -1.25 -9.88
C ARG A 194 25.95 -1.41 -8.60
N GLU A 195 26.48 -2.62 -8.48
CA GLU A 195 27.80 -2.97 -7.93
C GLU A 195 27.99 -2.91 -6.40
N PHE A 196 27.81 -4.09 -5.79
CA PHE A 196 28.73 -4.58 -4.76
C PHE A 196 30.18 -4.35 -5.22
N TYR A 197 30.98 -3.59 -4.46
CA TYR A 197 32.34 -3.94 -4.03
C TYR A 197 32.83 -2.91 -2.99
N SER A 198 33.46 -3.41 -1.93
CA SER A 198 34.40 -2.73 -1.00
C SER A 198 33.85 -1.75 0.07
N ALA A 199 33.82 -2.24 1.32
CA ALA A 199 34.43 -1.49 2.44
C ALA A 199 35.98 -1.56 2.26
N PRO A 200 36.84 -0.67 2.81
CA PRO A 200 36.72 -0.12 4.17
C PRO A 200 37.43 1.24 4.51
N ARG A 201 37.31 1.62 5.79
CA ARG A 201 38.18 2.47 6.66
C ARG A 201 38.10 3.99 6.54
N CYS A 202 37.73 4.65 7.65
CA CYS A 202 38.45 5.69 8.40
C CYS A 202 37.63 5.94 9.70
N TRP A 203 37.94 5.29 10.83
CA TRP A 203 38.63 5.89 11.99
C TRP A 203 38.74 7.43 12.02
N GLY A 204 38.20 8.03 13.08
CA GLY A 204 38.36 9.43 13.43
C GLY A 204 37.70 9.74 14.77
N ILE A 205 38.31 9.28 15.86
CA ILE A 205 38.07 9.79 17.22
C ILE A 205 38.72 11.18 17.28
N ASN A 206 37.98 12.18 17.77
CA ASN A 206 38.50 13.28 18.60
C ASN A 206 37.34 14.08 19.20
N GLY A 207 37.38 14.23 20.52
CA GLY A 207 36.42 14.96 21.36
C GLY A 207 36.50 14.45 22.78
#